data_AF-A0A7Y5ZIH0-F1
#
_entry.id   AF-A0A7Y5ZIH0-F1
#
_cell.length_a   1.000
_cell.length_b   1.000
_cell.length_c   1.000
_cell.angle_alpha   90.00
_cell.angle_beta   90.00
_cell.angle_gamma   90.00
#
_symmetry.space_group_name_H-M   'P 1'
#
loop_
_entity.id
_entity.type
_entity.pdbx_description
1 polymer ?
#
loop_
_entity_poly.entity_id
_entity_poly.type
_entity_poly.pdbx_seq_one_letter_code
_entity_poly.pdbx_strand_id
1 'polypeptide(L)'
;MRSSTRRTLAVCVGVLFVGFGLYAGVMQLGAAWKNPCSRFGTPPPGAVVSETPAVVGEQRSFWPIGSVCDWRRADGRGTVRSDNGDLALSAATYAAIGGGLTLAVLGGRPRRP
;
A
#
# COMPACT_ATOMS: atom_id res chain seq x y z
N MET A 1 -11.41 -4.17 -38.88
CA MET A 1 -12.19 -3.75 -37.70
C MET A 1 -11.67 -4.28 -36.35
N ARG A 2 -11.19 -5.53 -36.21
CA ARG A 2 -10.76 -6.13 -34.90
C ARG A 2 -9.65 -5.41 -34.11
N SER A 3 -8.78 -4.60 -34.73
CA SER A 3 -7.63 -4.01 -34.04
C SER A 3 -7.96 -2.75 -33.21
N SER A 4 -8.98 -1.98 -33.64
CA SER A 4 -9.41 -0.78 -32.91
C SER A 4 -10.11 -1.17 -31.60
N THR A 5 -11.04 -2.12 -31.66
CA THR A 5 -11.76 -2.63 -30.48
C THR A 5 -10.83 -3.17 -29.39
N ARG A 6 -9.76 -3.90 -29.77
CA ARG A 6 -8.77 -4.42 -28.81
C ARG A 6 -7.96 -3.31 -28.13
N ARG A 7 -7.66 -2.22 -28.84
CA ARG A 7 -6.95 -1.07 -28.28
C ARG A 7 -7.82 -0.29 -27.32
N THR A 8 -9.05 0.03 -27.71
CA THR A 8 -10.02 0.68 -26.84
C THR A 8 -10.25 -0.14 -25.58
N LEU A 9 -10.42 -1.47 -25.71
CA LEU A 9 -10.54 -2.37 -24.57
C LEU A 9 -9.32 -2.31 -23.65
N ALA A 10 -8.09 -2.38 -24.20
CA ALA A 10 -6.87 -2.30 -23.41
C ALA A 10 -6.75 -0.96 -22.66
N VAL A 11 -7.14 0.15 -23.27
CA VAL A 11 -7.17 1.47 -22.62
C VAL A 11 -8.20 1.50 -21.49
N CYS A 12 -9.44 1.08 -21.75
CA CYS A 12 -10.49 1.06 -20.75
C CYS A 12 -10.12 0.16 -19.56
N VAL A 13 -9.63 -1.05 -19.83
CA VAL A 13 -9.16 -1.98 -18.80
C VAL A 13 -7.99 -1.37 -18.03
N GLY A 14 -7.03 -0.76 -18.71
CA GLY A 14 -5.90 -0.10 -18.08
C GLY A 14 -6.33 1.00 -17.11
N VAL A 15 -7.22 1.89 -17.53
CA VAL A 15 -7.78 2.96 -16.68
C VAL A 15 -8.53 2.40 -15.48
N LEU A 16 -9.31 1.33 -15.66
CA LEU A 16 -10.02 0.68 -14.56
C LEU A 16 -9.06 0.09 -13.53
N PHE A 17 -7.97 -0.56 -13.96
CA PHE A 17 -6.95 -1.09 -13.05
C PHE A 17 -6.24 0.02 -12.27
N VAL A 18 -5.93 1.16 -12.93
CA VAL A 18 -5.37 2.33 -12.23
C VAL A 18 -6.34 2.87 -11.20
N GLY A 19 -7.61 3.07 -11.58
CA GLY A 19 -8.64 3.58 -10.67
C GLY A 19 -8.85 2.66 -9.46
N PHE A 20 -8.91 1.35 -9.69
CA PHE A 20 -9.01 0.35 -8.63
C PHE A 20 -7.79 0.37 -7.71
N GLY A 21 -6.57 0.41 -8.27
CA GLY A 21 -5.34 0.47 -7.49
C GLY A 21 -5.24 1.73 -6.63
N LEU A 22 -5.61 2.90 -7.18
CA LEU A 22 -5.64 4.14 -6.41
C LEU A 22 -6.66 4.06 -5.26
N TYR A 23 -7.86 3.54 -5.53
CA TYR A 23 -8.88 3.33 -4.51
C TYR A 23 -8.40 2.40 -3.38
N ALA A 24 -7.82 1.25 -3.75
CA ALA A 24 -7.29 0.29 -2.79
C ALA A 24 -6.15 0.89 -1.95
N GLY A 25 -5.27 1.68 -2.56
CA GLY A 25 -4.20 2.40 -1.85
C GLY A 25 -4.73 3.40 -0.83
N VAL A 26 -5.75 4.19 -1.21
CA VAL A 26 -6.42 5.12 -0.29
C VAL A 26 -7.08 4.39 0.87
N MET A 27 -7.75 3.26 0.62
CA MET A 27 -8.38 2.47 1.67
C MET A 27 -7.37 1.86 2.65
N GLN A 28 -6.23 1.36 2.15
CA GLN A 28 -5.15 0.86 3.02
C GLN A 28 -4.56 1.96 3.92
N LEU A 29 -4.31 3.14 3.35
CA LEU A 29 -3.87 4.30 4.14
C LEU A 29 -4.95 4.69 5.16
N GLY A 30 -6.22 4.79 4.75
CA GLY A 30 -7.32 5.09 5.67
C GLY A 30 -7.44 4.09 6.81
N ALA A 31 -7.25 2.80 6.54
CA ALA A 31 -7.24 1.75 7.56
C ALA A 31 -6.08 1.94 8.54
N ALA A 32 -4.88 2.25 8.03
CA ALA A 32 -3.71 2.55 8.85
C ALA A 32 -3.93 3.76 9.79
N TRP A 33 -4.58 4.81 9.29
CA TRP A 33 -4.92 5.99 10.07
C TRP A 33 -5.97 5.73 11.16
N LYS A 34 -6.93 4.84 10.91
CA LYS A 34 -7.96 4.46 11.88
C LYS A 34 -7.45 3.48 12.94
N ASN A 35 -6.40 2.72 12.63
CA ASN A 35 -5.82 1.69 13.48
C ASN A 35 -4.39 2.06 13.87
N PRO A 36 -4.22 3.01 14.82
CA PRO A 36 -2.90 3.42 15.26
C PRO A 36 -2.14 2.27 15.92
N CYS A 37 -0.82 2.32 15.82
CA CYS A 37 0.11 1.33 16.36
C CYS A 37 -0.10 1.08 17.85
N SER A 38 -0.41 2.15 18.60
CA SER A 38 -0.68 2.10 20.04
C SER A 38 -1.92 1.28 20.43
N ARG A 39 -2.80 0.94 19.48
CA ARG A 39 -4.00 0.13 19.72
C ARG A 39 -4.00 -1.22 19.00
N PHE A 40 -3.45 -1.29 17.79
CA PHE A 40 -3.59 -2.47 16.91
C PHE A 40 -2.27 -2.99 16.33
N GLY A 41 -1.13 -2.34 16.60
CA GLY A 41 0.15 -2.86 16.14
C GLY A 41 0.52 -4.12 16.93
N THR A 42 0.93 -5.19 16.25
CA THR A 42 1.39 -6.39 16.94
C THR A 42 2.77 -6.11 17.54
N PRO A 43 2.95 -6.15 18.87
CA PRO A 43 4.23 -5.82 19.48
C PRO A 43 5.28 -6.88 19.13
N PRO A 44 6.45 -6.49 18.61
CA PRO A 44 7.54 -7.42 18.34
C PRO A 44 8.16 -7.90 19.66
N PRO A 45 8.86 -9.06 19.66
CA PRO A 45 9.54 -9.57 20.84
C PRO A 45 10.49 -8.53 21.45
N GLY A 46 10.40 -8.33 22.77
CA GLY A 46 11.22 -7.36 23.50
C GLY A 46 10.71 -5.91 23.46
N ALA A 47 9.54 -5.64 22.88
CA ALA A 47 8.85 -4.36 22.98
C ALA A 47 8.19 -4.17 24.36
N VAL A 48 8.15 -2.93 24.85
CA VAL A 48 7.30 -2.55 25.99
C VAL A 48 5.87 -2.42 25.49
N VAL A 49 4.98 -3.27 26.01
CA VAL A 49 3.53 -3.16 25.79
C VAL A 49 2.97 -2.30 26.92
N SER A 50 2.46 -1.12 26.58
CA SER A 50 1.84 -0.21 27.53
C SER A 50 0.56 0.34 26.91
N GLU A 51 -0.50 0.47 27.71
CA GLU A 51 -1.76 1.12 27.29
C GLU A 51 -1.59 2.64 27.07
N THR A 52 -0.43 3.19 27.44
CA THR A 52 -0.15 4.62 27.27
C THR A 52 0.40 4.88 25.86
N PRO A 53 -0.19 5.82 25.08
CA PRO A 53 0.23 6.08 23.69
C PRO A 53 1.66 6.63 23.55
N ALA A 54 2.32 7.00 24.65
CA ALA A 54 3.67 7.56 24.68
C ALA A 54 4.80 6.54 24.41
N VAL A 55 4.49 5.25 24.20
CA VAL A 55 5.51 4.17 24.12
C VAL A 55 5.81 3.74 22.67
N VAL A 56 5.01 4.17 21.70
CA VAL A 56 5.15 3.76 20.30
C VAL A 56 5.18 4.98 19.37
N GLY A 57 6.29 5.14 18.63
CA GLY A 57 6.35 6.07 17.51
C GLY A 57 5.65 5.47 16.30
N GLU A 58 4.81 6.25 15.61
CA GLU A 58 4.08 5.78 14.44
C GLU A 58 4.42 6.62 13.20
N GLN A 59 4.74 5.94 12.11
CA GLN A 59 4.97 6.53 10.80
C GLN A 59 4.10 5.84 9.75
N ARG A 60 3.78 6.54 8.67
CA ARG A 60 3.07 5.94 7.53
C ARG A 60 4.07 5.32 6.59
N SER A 61 3.79 4.09 6.16
CA SER A 61 4.58 3.42 5.15
C SER A 61 3.82 3.36 3.83
N PHE A 62 4.58 3.52 2.76
CA PHE A 62 4.12 3.23 1.41
C PHE A 62 4.52 1.82 0.97
N TRP A 63 5.42 1.14 1.70
CA TRP A 63 5.79 -0.24 1.39
C TRP A 63 6.19 -1.03 2.65
N PRO A 64 5.39 -2.03 3.06
CA PRO A 64 4.00 -2.24 2.66
C PRO A 64 3.14 -1.01 3.00
N ILE A 65 2.07 -0.76 2.24
CA ILE A 65 1.14 0.35 2.49
C ILE A 65 0.47 0.09 3.85
N GLY A 66 0.69 0.99 4.81
CA GLY A 66 0.22 0.79 6.17
C GLY A 66 0.92 1.68 7.19
N SER A 67 1.14 1.13 8.37
CA SER A 67 1.84 1.80 9.47
C SER A 67 3.17 1.13 9.77
N VAL A 68 4.17 1.93 10.11
CA VAL A 68 5.42 1.52 10.74
C VAL A 68 5.35 1.95 12.19
N CYS A 69 5.63 1.01 13.09
CA CYS A 69 5.59 1.25 14.53
C CYS A 69 6.99 1.05 15.11
N ASP A 70 7.53 2.09 15.74
CA ASP A 70 8.77 2.04 16.50
C ASP A 70 8.44 1.92 17.98
N TRP A 71 8.56 0.71 18.52
CA TRP A 71 8.27 0.38 19.91
C TRP A 71 9.50 0.62 20.77
N ARG A 72 9.36 1.20 21.96
CA ARG A 72 10.48 1.20 22.91
C ARG A 72 10.80 -0.22 23.36
N ARG A 73 12.09 -0.54 23.48
CA ARG A 73 12.53 -1.84 24.02
C ARG A 73 12.37 -1.92 25.54
N ALA A 74 12.05 -3.12 26.01
CA ALA A 74 11.97 -3.44 27.44
C ALA A 74 13.33 -3.39 28.15
N ASP A 75 14.44 -3.60 27.41
CA ASP A 75 15.80 -3.47 27.92
C ASP A 75 16.32 -2.01 27.98
N GLY A 76 15.49 -1.04 27.56
CA GLY A 76 15.84 0.38 27.50
C GLY A 76 16.78 0.78 26.35
N ARG A 77 17.20 -0.16 25.48
CA ARG A 77 18.19 0.08 24.41
C ARG A 77 17.54 0.53 23.11
N GLY A 78 16.87 1.68 23.15
CA GLY A 78 16.26 2.29 21.96
C GLY A 78 14.92 1.64 21.57
N THR A 79 14.71 1.43 20.26
CA THR A 79 13.43 0.97 19.70
C THR A 79 13.56 -0.34 18.89
N VAL A 80 12.42 -0.99 18.67
CA VAL A 80 12.23 -2.12 17.72
C VAL A 80 11.12 -1.73 16.77
N ARG A 81 11.34 -1.95 15.48
CA ARG A 81 10.41 -1.61 14.41
C ARG A 81 9.51 -2.78 14.05
N SER A 82 8.23 -2.53 13.80
CA SER A 82 7.29 -3.48 13.18
C SER A 82 6.50 -2.81 12.05
N ASP A 83 6.42 -3.47 10.89
CA ASP A 83 5.58 -3.02 9.78
C ASP A 83 4.18 -3.67 9.89
N ASN A 84 3.13 -2.85 9.96
CA ASN A 84 1.72 -3.27 10.06
C ASN A 84 0.97 -2.97 8.76
N GLY A 85 1.57 -3.32 7.62
CA GLY A 85 0.93 -3.27 6.31
C GLY A 85 0.80 -4.67 5.70
N ASP A 86 -0.22 -4.87 4.86
CA ASP A 86 -0.40 -6.13 4.13
C ASP A 86 0.47 -6.11 2.86
N LEU A 87 1.52 -6.93 2.86
CA LEU A 87 2.44 -7.04 1.73
C LEU A 87 1.75 -7.52 0.44
N ALA A 88 0.85 -8.48 0.53
CA ALA A 88 0.17 -9.05 -0.63
C ALA A 88 -0.79 -8.02 -1.25
N LEU A 89 -1.57 -7.34 -0.42
CA LEU A 89 -2.48 -6.28 -0.86
C LEU A 89 -1.72 -5.07 -1.40
N SER A 90 -0.60 -4.70 -0.78
CA SER A 90 0.29 -3.63 -1.28
C SER A 90 0.83 -4.00 -2.66
N ALA A 91 1.40 -5.20 -2.82
CA ALA A 91 1.91 -5.67 -4.10
C ALA A 91 0.82 -5.69 -5.19
N ALA A 92 -0.38 -6.19 -4.86
CA ALA A 92 -1.52 -6.19 -5.78
C ALA A 92 -1.94 -4.76 -6.17
N THR A 93 -1.91 -3.83 -5.22
CA THR A 93 -2.22 -2.41 -5.45
C THR A 93 -1.23 -1.78 -6.44
N TYR A 94 0.06 -1.95 -6.20
CA TYR A 94 1.10 -1.43 -7.09
C TYR A 94 1.09 -2.12 -8.45
N ALA A 95 0.83 -3.43 -8.51
CA ALA A 95 0.69 -4.18 -9.75
C ALA A 95 -0.53 -3.70 -10.57
N ALA A 96 -1.66 -3.40 -9.92
CA ALA A 96 -2.84 -2.85 -10.59
C ALA A 96 -2.55 -1.47 -11.18
N ILE A 97 -1.89 -0.57 -10.43
CA ILE A 97 -1.50 0.76 -10.93
C ILE A 97 -0.51 0.63 -12.09
N GLY A 98 0.60 -0.08 -11.90
CA GLY A 98 1.66 -0.22 -12.90
C GLY A 98 1.19 -0.96 -14.15
N GLY A 99 0.48 -2.08 -13.99
CA GLY A 99 -0.11 -2.84 -15.09
C GLY A 99 -1.19 -2.05 -15.83
N GLY A 100 -2.05 -1.35 -15.10
CA GLY A 100 -3.08 -0.49 -15.68
C GLY A 100 -2.50 0.65 -16.51
N LEU A 101 -1.50 1.36 -15.99
CA LEU A 101 -0.77 2.40 -16.73
C LEU A 101 -0.11 1.83 -17.99
N THR A 102 0.54 0.66 -17.89
CA THR A 102 1.18 0.00 -19.03
C THR A 102 0.17 -0.33 -20.13
N LEU A 103 -0.99 -0.88 -19.76
CA LEU A 103 -2.07 -1.20 -20.70
C LEU A 103 -2.65 0.06 -21.35
N ALA A 104 -2.88 1.12 -20.57
CA ALA A 104 -3.41 2.38 -21.09
C ALA A 104 -2.45 3.03 -22.09
N VAL A 105 -1.15 3.07 -21.77
CA VAL A 105 -0.11 3.65 -22.64
C VAL A 105 0.07 2.83 -23.91
N LEU A 106 0.18 1.50 -23.81
CA LEU A 106 0.38 0.65 -24.99
C LEU A 106 -0.87 0.60 -25.88
N GLY A 107 -2.06 0.60 -25.30
CA GLY A 107 -3.33 0.65 -26.04
C GLY A 107 -3.56 1.98 -26.76
N GLY A 108 -3.09 3.09 -26.19
CA GLY A 108 -3.24 4.44 -26.74
C GLY A 108 -2.22 4.81 -27.84
N ARG A 109 -1.14 4.05 -28.00
CA ARG A 109 -0.12 4.36 -29.01
C ARG A 109 -0.64 4.15 -30.44
N PRO A 110 -0.56 5.17 -31.33
CA PRO A 110 -0.83 4.97 -32.74
C PRO A 110 0.19 3.99 -33.33
N ARG A 111 -0.26 3.16 -34.28
CA ARG A 111 0.68 2.30 -35.03
C ARG A 111 1.52 3.26 -35.88
N ARG A 112 2.84 3.28 -35.69
CA ARG A 112 3.70 3.97 -36.66
C ARG A 112 3.52 3.27 -38.03
N PRO A 113 3.41 4.05 -39.13
CA PRO A 113 3.30 3.51 -40.48
C PRO A 113 4.53 2.68 -40.86
#